data_AF-A0A818EF03-F1
#
_entry.id   AF-A0A818EF03-F1
#
_cell.length_a   1.000
_cell.length_b   1.000
_cell.length_c   1.000
_cell.angle_alpha   90.00
_cell.angle_beta   90.00
_cell.angle_gamma   90.00
#
_symmetry.space_group_name_H-M   'P 1'
#
loop_
_entity.id
_entity.type
_entity.pdbx_description
1 polymer ?
#
loop_
_entity_poly.entity_id
_entity_poly.type
_entity_poly.pdbx_seq_one_letter_code
_entity_poly.pdbx_strand_id
1 'polypeptide(L)'
;LESCEQNVRRLCQDSSIIIPHSECDPNRNIDQQIVRCPKCNEMYCSTICYQQAMNNYHLTLCQSNENTNKNQLIRHIIDLWRTVHPPPETTSISLVLKIMAMLKQNNNRLLLLQELQKFSQGVQSENQQFYHKLLRKEFE
;
A
#
# COMPACT_ATOMS: atom_id res chain seq x y z
N LEU A 1 -4.99 -9.66 -1.48
CA LEU A 1 -4.71 -10.33 -2.77
C LEU A 1 -5.70 -11.46 -2.84
N GLU A 2 -6.71 -11.34 -3.69
CA GLU A 2 -7.83 -12.27 -3.79
C GLU A 2 -8.42 -12.19 -5.21
N SER A 3 -9.08 -13.25 -5.67
CA SER A 3 -9.83 -13.26 -6.93
C SER A 3 -11.08 -12.38 -6.81
N CYS A 4 -11.69 -12.02 -7.94
CA CYS A 4 -12.95 -11.29 -7.95
C CYS A 4 -14.02 -12.06 -7.16
N GLU A 5 -14.08 -13.38 -7.32
CA GLU A 5 -15.04 -14.24 -6.62
C GLU A 5 -14.82 -14.25 -5.11
N GLN A 6 -13.56 -14.40 -4.68
CA GLN A 6 -13.21 -14.30 -3.25
C GLN A 6 -13.57 -12.92 -2.68
N ASN A 7 -13.30 -11.84 -3.42
CA ASN A 7 -13.62 -10.47 -3.01
C ASN A 7 -15.12 -10.28 -2.80
N VAL A 8 -15.96 -10.68 -3.76
CA VAL A 8 -17.42 -10.54 -3.67
C VAL A 8 -17.96 -11.41 -2.54
N ARG A 9 -17.54 -12.67 -2.42
CA ARG A 9 -17.95 -13.54 -1.31
C ARG A 9 -17.60 -12.94 0.06
N ARG A 10 -16.40 -12.36 0.20
CA ARG A 10 -15.95 -11.70 1.43
C ARG A 10 -16.76 -10.44 1.75
N LEU A 11 -17.02 -9.60 0.75
CA LEU A 11 -17.78 -8.35 0.93
C LEU A 11 -19.26 -8.60 1.21
N CYS A 12 -19.85 -9.61 0.58
CA CYS A 12 -21.25 -9.99 0.77
C CYS A 12 -21.47 -10.98 1.92
N GLN A 13 -20.40 -11.54 2.50
CA GLN A 13 -20.43 -12.62 3.49
C GLN A 13 -21.24 -13.84 3.04
N ASP A 14 -21.22 -14.14 1.73
CA ASP A 14 -21.98 -15.23 1.13
C ASP A 14 -21.06 -16.09 0.26
N SER A 15 -20.81 -17.31 0.70
CA SER A 15 -19.96 -18.28 -0.01
C SER A 15 -20.64 -18.93 -1.22
N SER A 16 -21.96 -18.76 -1.39
CA SER A 16 -22.72 -19.35 -2.50
C SER A 16 -22.60 -18.55 -3.81
N ILE A 17 -22.14 -17.30 -3.74
CA ILE A 17 -22.00 -16.43 -4.91
C ILE A 17 -20.98 -17.03 -5.89
N ILE A 18 -21.37 -17.14 -7.16
CA ILE A 18 -20.52 -17.53 -8.29
C ILE A 18 -20.55 -16.38 -9.28
N ILE A 19 -19.37 -15.88 -9.68
CA ILE A 19 -19.30 -14.74 -10.59
C ILE A 19 -19.44 -15.24 -12.04
N PRO A 20 -20.32 -14.63 -12.85
CA PRO A 20 -20.36 -14.90 -14.28
C PRO A 20 -19.04 -14.46 -14.95
N HIS A 21 -18.59 -15.18 -15.97
CA HIS A 21 -17.36 -14.88 -16.70
C HIS A 21 -16.06 -14.92 -15.86
N SER A 22 -15.88 -15.95 -15.03
CA SER A 22 -14.67 -16.13 -14.22
C SER A 22 -13.36 -16.15 -15.05
N GLU A 23 -13.43 -16.47 -16.34
CA GLU A 23 -12.32 -16.42 -17.30
C GLU A 23 -11.77 -15.02 -17.54
N CYS A 24 -12.59 -13.98 -17.32
CA CYS A 24 -12.20 -12.59 -17.47
C CYS A 24 -11.53 -12.02 -16.20
N ASP A 25 -11.46 -12.77 -15.11
CA ASP A 25 -10.82 -12.32 -13.87
C ASP A 25 -9.28 -12.35 -14.03
N PRO A 26 -8.59 -11.19 -14.06
CA PRO A 26 -7.13 -11.14 -14.15
C PRO A 26 -6.45 -11.77 -12.92
N ASN A 27 -7.17 -11.85 -11.79
CA ASN A 27 -6.70 -12.42 -10.53
C ASN A 27 -7.19 -13.86 -10.32
N ARG A 28 -7.78 -14.51 -11.33
CA ARG A 28 -8.29 -15.90 -11.21
C ARG A 28 -7.24 -16.87 -10.67
N ASN A 29 -5.99 -16.72 -11.10
CA ASN A 29 -4.85 -17.55 -10.70
C ASN A 29 -3.89 -16.81 -9.76
N ILE A 30 -4.38 -15.85 -8.97
CA ILE A 30 -3.53 -15.02 -8.11
C ILE A 30 -2.72 -15.87 -7.12
N ASP A 31 -3.27 -16.98 -6.64
CA ASP A 31 -2.59 -17.91 -5.72
C ASP A 31 -1.30 -18.50 -6.31
N GLN A 32 -1.23 -18.67 -7.63
CA GLN A 32 -0.02 -19.16 -8.31
C GLN A 32 1.04 -18.07 -8.49
N GLN A 33 0.64 -16.79 -8.40
CA GLN A 33 1.52 -15.64 -8.58
C GLN A 33 2.01 -15.06 -7.26
N ILE A 34 1.26 -15.28 -6.17
CA ILE A 34 1.60 -14.74 -4.85
C ILE A 34 2.97 -15.26 -4.39
N VAL A 35 3.84 -14.32 -4.05
CA VAL A 35 5.16 -14.60 -3.47
C VAL A 35 5.18 -14.11 -2.04
N ARG A 36 5.72 -14.91 -1.13
CA ARG A 36 5.92 -14.56 0.28
C ARG A 36 7.39 -14.28 0.55
N CYS A 37 7.68 -13.23 1.31
CA CYS A 37 9.03 -13.05 1.82
C CYS A 37 9.37 -14.20 2.78
N PRO A 38 10.51 -14.90 2.60
CA PRO A 38 10.87 -16.03 3.47
C PRO A 38 11.20 -15.62 4.90
N LYS A 39 11.45 -14.33 5.15
CA LYS A 39 11.85 -13.80 6.47
C LYS A 39 10.68 -13.29 7.30
N CYS A 40 9.78 -12.52 6.70
CA CYS A 40 8.69 -11.85 7.41
C CYS A 40 7.29 -12.30 6.96
N ASN A 41 7.20 -13.22 6.00
CA ASN A 41 5.94 -13.76 5.46
C ASN A 41 5.00 -12.72 4.80
N GLU A 42 5.48 -11.50 4.55
CA GLU A 42 4.74 -10.49 3.80
C GLU A 42 4.45 -10.98 2.37
N MET A 43 3.23 -10.74 1.89
CA MET A 43 2.76 -11.23 0.58
C MET A 43 2.90 -10.15 -0.51
N TYR A 44 3.29 -10.60 -1.70
CA TYR A 44 3.41 -9.81 -2.92
C TYR A 44 2.61 -10.47 -4.03
N CYS A 45 2.04 -9.68 -4.94
CA CYS A 45 1.24 -10.22 -6.05
C CYS A 45 2.07 -10.97 -7.11
N SER A 46 3.39 -10.79 -7.14
CA SER A 46 4.29 -11.47 -8.08
C SER A 46 5.74 -11.44 -7.61
N THR A 47 6.58 -12.29 -8.21
CA THR A 47 8.05 -12.25 -8.03
C THR A 47 8.63 -10.89 -8.41
N ILE A 48 8.11 -10.26 -9.48
CA ILE A 48 8.57 -8.95 -9.95
C ILE A 48 8.28 -7.88 -8.90
N CYS A 49 7.06 -7.86 -8.35
CA CYS A 49 6.71 -6.91 -7.30
C CYS A 49 7.49 -7.16 -6.00
N TYR A 50 7.77 -8.43 -5.66
CA TYR A 50 8.66 -8.76 -4.54
C TYR A 50 10.08 -8.23 -4.78
N GLN A 51 10.67 -8.44 -5.96
CA GLN A 51 12.01 -7.95 -6.30
C GLN A 51 12.08 -6.42 -6.30
N GLN A 52 11.09 -5.74 -6.87
CA GLN A 52 11.00 -4.28 -6.83
C GLN A 52 10.89 -3.77 -5.39
N ALA A 53 10.05 -4.39 -4.57
CA ALA A 53 9.95 -4.05 -3.16
C ALA A 53 11.28 -4.31 -2.44
N MET A 54 11.92 -5.45 -2.68
CA MET A 54 13.25 -5.81 -2.17
C MET A 54 14.30 -4.78 -2.52
N ASN A 55 14.27 -4.19 -3.71
CA ASN A 55 15.24 -3.17 -4.12
C ASN A 55 14.90 -1.78 -3.60
N ASN A 56 13.62 -1.47 -3.41
CA ASN A 56 13.17 -0.13 -3.08
C ASN A 56 13.04 0.13 -1.57
N TYR A 57 12.44 -0.76 -0.79
CA TYR A 57 12.14 -0.48 0.62
C TYR A 57 12.16 -1.69 1.54
N HIS A 58 11.93 -2.89 1.00
CA HIS A 58 11.64 -4.05 1.82
C HIS A 58 12.86 -4.47 2.63
N LEU A 59 14.11 -4.39 2.13
CA LEU A 59 15.27 -4.76 2.95
C LEU A 59 15.36 -3.95 4.25
N THR A 60 14.96 -2.67 4.21
CA THR A 60 14.94 -1.81 5.39
C THR A 60 13.80 -2.14 6.36
N LEU A 61 12.62 -2.48 5.83
CA LEU A 61 11.44 -2.81 6.65
C LEU A 61 11.33 -4.29 7.03
N CYS A 62 12.07 -5.17 6.34
CA CYS A 62 11.93 -6.60 6.44
C CYS A 62 12.36 -7.06 7.84
N GLN A 63 11.38 -7.62 8.54
CA GLN A 63 11.47 -8.08 9.91
C GLN A 63 12.19 -9.43 9.99
N SER A 64 13.46 -9.46 9.58
CA SER A 64 14.30 -10.64 9.78
C SER A 64 14.32 -10.98 11.27
N ASN A 65 14.13 -12.25 11.64
CA ASN A 65 14.14 -12.72 13.04
C ASN A 65 15.40 -12.36 13.84
N GLU A 66 16.45 -11.85 13.19
CA GLU A 66 17.72 -11.45 13.81
C GLU A 66 17.66 -10.08 14.53
N ASN A 67 16.58 -9.30 14.38
CA ASN A 67 16.48 -7.96 14.98
C ASN A 67 15.11 -7.71 15.64
N THR A 68 14.80 -8.51 16.67
CA THR A 68 13.53 -8.46 17.44
C THR A 68 13.12 -7.05 17.88
N ASN A 69 14.09 -6.18 18.21
CA ASN A 69 13.84 -4.80 18.64
C ASN A 69 13.28 -3.89 17.52
N LYS A 70 13.72 -4.07 16.27
CA LYS A 70 13.17 -3.30 15.12
C LYS A 70 11.74 -3.71 14.81
N ASN A 71 11.42 -4.99 15.01
CA ASN A 71 10.08 -5.53 14.79
C ASN A 71 9.06 -4.92 15.77
N GLN A 72 9.47 -4.70 17.01
CA GLN A 72 8.65 -4.04 18.03
C GLN A 72 8.41 -2.57 17.68
N LEU A 73 9.42 -1.84 17.23
CA LEU A 73 9.29 -0.43 16.86
C LEU A 73 8.30 -0.18 15.74
N ILE A 74 8.38 -0.92 14.63
CA ILE A 74 7.45 -0.73 13.49
C ILE A 74 6.02 -1.04 13.91
N ARG A 75 5.79 -2.14 14.64
CA ARG A 75 4.46 -2.51 15.14
C ARG A 75 3.94 -1.45 16.10
N HIS A 76 4.77 -0.99 17.02
CA HIS A 76 4.42 0.05 17.98
C HIS A 76 4.02 1.36 17.30
N ILE A 77 4.73 1.79 16.26
CA ILE A 77 4.36 2.99 15.47
C ILE A 77 2.99 2.81 14.82
N ILE A 78 2.72 1.64 14.22
CA ILE A 78 1.43 1.35 13.59
C ILE A 78 0.31 1.34 14.63
N ASP A 79 0.55 0.72 15.78
CA ASP A 79 -0.44 0.64 16.86
C ASP A 79 -0.70 2.01 17.50
N LEU A 80 0.34 2.82 17.72
CA LEU A 80 0.19 4.21 18.15
C LEU A 80 -0.58 5.04 17.11
N TRP A 81 -0.31 4.88 15.82
CA TRP A 81 -1.03 5.62 14.78
C TRP A 81 -2.53 5.33 14.81
N ARG A 82 -2.91 4.07 15.09
CA ARG A 82 -4.31 3.66 15.23
C ARG A 82 -5.02 4.34 16.40
N THR A 83 -4.30 4.73 17.47
CA THR A 83 -4.93 5.39 18.63
C THR A 83 -5.11 6.90 18.43
N VAL A 84 -4.34 7.52 17.52
CA VAL A 84 -4.31 8.98 17.34
C VAL A 84 -5.31 9.47 16.28
N HIS A 85 -5.69 8.66 15.28
CA HIS A 85 -6.57 9.06 14.17
C HIS A 85 -7.79 8.15 13.97
N PRO A 86 -9.02 8.64 14.25
CA PRO A 86 -10.27 8.08 13.74
C PRO A 86 -10.73 8.79 12.45
N PRO A 87 -11.10 8.06 11.37
CA PRO A 87 -10.99 6.62 11.18
C PRO A 87 -9.54 6.24 10.79
N PRO A 88 -9.00 5.13 11.30
CA PRO A 88 -7.62 4.75 11.07
C PRO A 88 -7.46 4.24 9.64
N GLU A 89 -7.11 5.13 8.71
CA GLU A 89 -6.55 4.70 7.43
C GLU A 89 -5.15 4.12 7.70
N THR A 90 -5.14 2.85 8.07
CA THR A 90 -3.93 2.06 8.37
C THR A 90 -2.94 2.10 7.18
N THR A 91 -3.45 2.35 5.97
CA THR A 91 -2.69 2.55 4.74
C THR A 91 -1.74 3.75 4.81
N SER A 92 -2.14 4.84 5.48
CA SER A 92 -1.43 6.12 5.44
C SER A 92 -0.09 6.07 6.17
N ILE A 93 -0.04 5.46 7.37
CA ILE A 93 1.22 5.31 8.11
C ILE A 93 2.17 4.28 7.46
N SER A 94 1.63 3.19 6.91
CA SER A 94 2.43 2.18 6.21
C SER A 94 3.12 2.78 4.98
N LEU A 95 2.43 3.65 4.23
CA LEU A 95 3.01 4.39 3.11
C LEU A 95 4.14 5.31 3.56
N VAL A 96 3.97 6.06 4.65
CA VAL A 96 5.03 6.93 5.20
C VAL A 96 6.27 6.12 5.57
N LEU A 97 6.09 4.99 6.27
CA LEU A 97 7.20 4.09 6.62
C LEU A 97 7.91 3.53 5.38
N LYS A 98 7.16 3.18 4.32
CA LYS A 98 7.72 2.74 3.04
C LYS A 98 8.53 3.86 2.37
N ILE A 99 8.04 5.10 2.34
CA ILE A 99 8.77 6.24 1.77
C ILE A 99 10.08 6.48 2.54
N MET A 100 10.04 6.46 3.88
CA MET A 100 11.25 6.58 4.70
C MET A 100 12.25 5.45 4.43
N ALA A 101 11.75 4.22 4.29
CA ALA A 101 12.58 3.08 3.92
C ALA A 101 13.17 3.21 2.51
N MET A 102 12.42 3.76 1.56
CA MET A 102 12.92 4.07 0.22
C MET A 102 14.05 5.09 0.25
N LEU A 103 13.92 6.16 1.05
CA LEU A 103 14.99 7.13 1.21
C LEU A 103 16.25 6.52 1.83
N LYS A 104 16.08 5.58 2.76
CA LYS A 104 17.22 4.90 3.40
C LYS A 104 17.93 3.92 2.47
N GLN A 105 17.16 3.15 1.69
CA GLN A 105 17.65 2.02 0.90
C GLN A 105 18.11 2.42 -0.51
N ASN A 106 17.47 3.43 -1.11
CA ASN A 106 17.72 3.79 -2.50
C ASN A 106 18.99 4.64 -2.62
N ASN A 107 19.82 4.31 -3.60
CA ASN A 107 21.08 5.02 -3.86
C ASN A 107 20.85 6.40 -4.49
N ASN A 108 19.73 6.60 -5.20
CA ASN A 108 19.41 7.86 -5.86
C ASN A 108 18.32 8.66 -5.12
N ARG A 109 18.70 9.17 -3.94
CA ARG A 109 17.79 9.95 -3.07
C ARG A 109 17.27 11.23 -3.74
N LEU A 110 18.07 11.88 -4.56
CA LEU A 110 17.71 13.14 -5.23
C LEU A 110 16.54 12.93 -6.19
N LEU A 111 16.60 11.89 -7.02
CA LEU A 111 15.51 11.56 -7.94
C LEU A 111 14.22 11.23 -7.17
N LEU A 112 14.31 10.44 -6.10
CA LEU A 112 13.14 10.14 -5.26
C LEU A 112 12.52 11.40 -4.64
N LEU A 113 13.35 12.32 -4.13
CA LEU A 113 12.85 13.58 -3.57
C LEU A 113 12.21 14.48 -4.64
N GLN A 114 12.77 14.53 -5.84
CA GLN A 114 12.18 15.25 -6.97
C GLN A 114 10.80 14.70 -7.34
N GLU A 115 10.65 13.37 -7.40
CA GLU A 115 9.36 12.73 -7.68
C GLU A 115 8.33 13.00 -6.57
N LEU A 116 8.75 12.95 -5.29
CA LEU A 116 7.88 13.30 -4.16
C LEU A 116 7.46 14.77 -4.19
N GLN A 117 8.35 15.67 -4.62
CA GLN A 117 8.04 17.09 -4.75
C GLN A 117 7.06 17.36 -5.90
N LYS A 118 7.21 16.69 -7.05
CA LYS A 118 6.23 16.77 -8.14
C LYS A 118 4.85 16.29 -7.68
N PHE A 119 4.80 15.19 -6.94
CA PHE A 119 3.56 14.67 -6.38
C PHE A 119 2.88 15.68 -5.44
N SER A 120 3.62 16.30 -4.52
CA SER A 120 3.04 17.28 -3.59
C SER A 120 2.50 18.53 -4.30
N GLN A 121 3.19 19.01 -5.33
CA GLN A 121 2.75 20.15 -6.15
C GLN A 121 1.49 19.82 -6.95
N GLY A 122 1.42 18.61 -7.53
CA GLY A 122 0.21 18.12 -8.22
C GLY A 122 -1.02 18.14 -7.31
N VAL A 123 -0.90 17.61 -6.10
CA VAL A 123 -1.98 17.59 -5.10
C VAL A 123 -2.44 19.00 -4.70
N GLN A 124 -1.53 19.98 -4.58
CA GLN A 124 -1.92 21.36 -4.28
C GLN A 124 -2.73 21.99 -5.43
N SER A 125 -2.31 21.76 -6.67
CA SER A 125 -3.00 22.29 -7.85
C SER A 125 -4.40 21.69 -8.03
N GLU A 126 -4.56 20.38 -7.82
CA GLU A 126 -5.87 19.71 -7.89
C GLU A 126 -6.81 20.16 -6.77
N ASN A 127 -6.31 20.29 -5.54
CA ASN A 127 -7.12 20.78 -4.42
C ASN A 127 -7.61 22.21 -4.65
N GLN A 128 -6.77 23.12 -5.17
CA GLN A 128 -7.19 24.47 -5.53
C GLN A 128 -8.31 24.45 -6.59
N GLN A 129 -8.17 23.63 -7.64
CA GLN A 129 -9.21 23.48 -8.66
C GLN A 129 -10.48 22.83 -8.10
N PHE A 130 -10.37 21.91 -7.14
CA PHE A 130 -11.50 21.29 -6.46
C PHE A 130 -12.29 22.32 -5.65
N TYR A 131 -11.64 23.16 -4.84
CA TYR A 131 -12.31 24.23 -4.09
C TYR A 131 -13.05 25.20 -5.02
N HIS A 132 -12.43 25.59 -6.14
CA HIS A 132 -13.08 26.44 -7.15
C HIS A 132 -14.30 25.76 -7.81
N LYS A 133 -14.25 24.45 -8.06
CA LYS A 133 -15.39 23.69 -8.61
C LYS A 133 -16.51 23.46 -7.60
N LEU A 134 -16.18 23.29 -6.33
CA LEU A 134 -17.14 23.04 -5.25
C LEU A 134 -17.91 24.33 -4.91
N LEU A 135 -17.21 25.45 -4.76
CA LEU A 135 -17.80 26.74 -4.40
C LEU A 135 -18.63 27.35 -5.53
N ARG A 136 -18.36 27.00 -6.80
CA ARG A 136 -19.14 27.51 -7.94
C ARG A 136 -20.62 27.15 -7.89
N LYS A 137 -21.01 26.07 -7.19
CA LYS A 137 -22.42 25.64 -7.06
C LYS A 137 -23.22 26.43 -6.01
N GLU A 138 -22.56 27.19 -5.14
CA GLU A 138 -23.19 27.95 -4.05
C GLU A 138 -23.31 29.46 -4.37
N PHE A 139 -22.78 29.91 -5.51
CA PHE A 139 -22.72 31.34 -5.90
C PHE A 139 -23.30 31.64 -7.30
N GLU A 140 -24.16 30.77 -7.82
CA GLU A 140 -25.08 31.04 -8.95
C GLU A 140 -26.53 31.02 -8.44
#